data_AF-A0A7W1FGB1-F1
#
_entry.id   AF-A0A7W1FGB1-F1
#
_cell.length_a   1.000
_cell.length_b   1.000
_cell.length_c   1.000
_cell.angle_alpha   90.00
_cell.angle_beta   90.00
_cell.angle_gamma   90.00
#
_symmetry.space_group_name_H-M   'P 1'
#
loop_
_entity.id
_entity.type
_entity.pdbx_description
1 polymer ?
#
loop_
_entity_poly.entity_id
_entity_poly.type
_entity_poly.pdbx_seq_one_letter_code
_entity_poly.pdbx_strand_id
1 'polypeptide(L)'
;MENLTENIIGDQPYQNTILCVACMKENNGAVTFCRFCNAALSLTDNPDHLQKIAMEGAVYAKAVKVKPNIVVLVGVWLLFFPILIVSLPSAISVMFEGGGGMPSFVIFWILIIITIFSGAMLYKVTRNYYNARKAN
;
A
#
# COMPACT_ATOMS: atom_id res chain seq x y z
N MET A 1 -48.73 58.01 -10.60
CA MET A 1 -47.26 58.05 -10.50
C MET A 1 -46.92 57.34 -9.20
N GLU A 2 -46.46 56.09 -9.29
CA GLU A 2 -45.55 55.41 -8.35
C GLU A 2 -45.41 53.97 -8.85
N ASN A 3 -44.53 53.86 -9.83
CA ASN A 3 -43.93 52.64 -10.33
C ASN A 3 -42.47 52.79 -9.89
N LEU A 4 -41.90 51.89 -9.08
CA LEU A 4 -40.45 51.70 -8.91
C LEU A 4 -40.13 50.50 -8.00
N THR A 5 -39.57 49.49 -8.66
CA THR A 5 -38.55 48.53 -8.18
C THR A 5 -38.96 47.40 -7.24
N GLU A 6 -39.66 46.44 -7.84
CA GLU A 6 -39.45 45.01 -7.61
C GLU A 6 -37.96 44.68 -7.86
N ASN A 7 -37.17 44.63 -6.78
CA ASN A 7 -35.76 44.29 -6.82
C ASN A 7 -35.64 42.77 -6.81
N ILE A 8 -35.69 42.18 -8.01
CA ILE A 8 -35.44 40.76 -8.24
C ILE A 8 -33.97 40.50 -7.92
N ILE A 9 -33.69 40.14 -6.67
CA ILE A 9 -32.47 39.41 -6.32
C ILE A 9 -32.62 38.06 -7.03
N GLY A 10 -32.00 37.94 -8.20
CA GLY A 10 -31.89 36.67 -8.88
C GLY A 10 -31.16 35.69 -7.97
N ASP A 11 -31.86 34.66 -7.51
CA ASP A 11 -31.28 33.42 -7.00
C ASP A 11 -30.44 32.82 -8.12
N GLN A 12 -29.18 33.24 -8.22
CA GLN A 12 -28.18 32.47 -8.95
C GLN A 12 -28.04 31.16 -8.16
N PRO A 13 -28.30 29.98 -8.75
CA PRO A 13 -28.03 28.73 -8.06
C PRO A 13 -26.51 28.70 -7.86
N TYR A 14 -26.06 29.01 -6.63
CA TYR A 14 -24.68 28.81 -6.23
C TYR A 14 -24.43 27.32 -6.43
N GLN A 15 -23.82 26.97 -7.57
CA GLN A 15 -23.20 25.68 -7.74
C GLN A 15 -22.09 25.67 -6.71
N ASN A 16 -22.41 25.14 -5.52
CA ASN A 16 -21.50 25.05 -4.40
C ASN A 16 -20.31 24.18 -4.84
N THR A 17 -19.31 24.77 -5.49
CA THR A 17 -18.09 24.06 -5.84
C THR A 17 -17.27 23.96 -4.57
N ILE A 18 -17.01 22.73 -4.14
CA ILE A 18 -16.22 22.45 -2.96
C ILE A 18 -14.80 22.06 -3.38
N LEU A 19 -13.82 22.68 -2.75
CA LEU A 19 -12.41 22.36 -2.96
C LEU A 19 -12.02 21.13 -2.15
N CYS A 20 -11.45 20.14 -2.82
CA CYS A 20 -10.91 18.98 -2.12
C CYS A 20 -9.64 19.36 -1.36
N VAL A 21 -9.67 19.29 -0.02
CA VAL A 21 -8.50 19.56 0.83
C VAL A 21 -7.30 18.64 0.57
N ALA A 22 -7.52 17.46 0.01
CA ALA A 22 -6.46 16.48 -0.24
C ALA A 22 -5.72 16.69 -1.58
N CYS A 23 -6.42 17.13 -2.63
CA CYS A 23 -5.82 17.27 -3.97
C CYS A 23 -5.99 18.66 -4.59
N MET A 24 -6.60 19.59 -3.86
CA MET A 24 -6.86 20.99 -4.28
C MET A 24 -7.63 21.10 -5.61
N LYS A 25 -8.41 20.08 -5.99
CA LYS A 25 -9.28 20.12 -7.17
C LYS A 25 -10.73 20.40 -6.79
N GLU A 26 -11.41 21.16 -7.65
CA GLU A 26 -12.82 21.50 -7.52
C GLU A 26 -13.72 20.29 -7.80
N ASN A 27 -14.69 20.09 -6.90
CA ASN A 27 -15.77 19.11 -7.02
C ASN A 27 -17.13 19.79 -6.93
N ASN A 28 -18.15 19.07 -7.40
CA ASN A 28 -19.54 19.45 -7.21
C ASN A 28 -19.91 19.32 -5.71
N GLY A 29 -20.61 20.31 -5.14
CA GLY A 29 -20.98 20.34 -3.72
C GLY A 29 -21.93 19.24 -3.28
N ALA A 30 -22.55 18.54 -4.21
CA ALA A 30 -23.41 17.39 -3.92
C ALA A 30 -22.65 16.05 -3.81
N VAL A 31 -21.34 16.01 -4.06
CA VAL A 31 -20.57 14.75 -3.98
C VAL A 31 -19.89 14.56 -2.62
N THR A 32 -20.04 13.37 -2.04
CA THR A 32 -19.42 12.96 -0.77
C THR A 32 -17.94 12.63 -0.90
N PHE A 33 -17.50 12.22 -2.09
CA PHE A 33 -16.11 11.86 -2.40
C PHE A 33 -15.59 12.64 -3.60
N CYS A 34 -14.30 12.98 -3.55
CA CYS A 34 -13.61 13.64 -4.64
C CYS A 34 -13.48 12.72 -5.85
N ARG A 35 -13.99 13.13 -7.02
CA ARG A 35 -13.90 12.35 -8.28
C ARG A 35 -12.47 12.09 -8.76
N PHE A 36 -11.50 12.86 -8.27
CA PHE A 36 -10.10 12.77 -8.70
C PHE A 36 -9.23 11.96 -7.76
N CYS A 37 -9.44 12.07 -6.44
CA CYS A 37 -8.57 11.45 -5.45
C CYS A 37 -9.30 10.53 -4.46
N ASN A 38 -10.62 10.42 -4.57
CA ASN A 38 -11.52 9.65 -3.70
C ASN A 38 -11.45 10.01 -2.22
N ALA A 39 -10.85 11.14 -1.85
CA ALA A 39 -10.92 11.66 -0.49
C ALA A 39 -12.34 12.11 -0.17
N ALA A 40 -12.80 11.88 1.06
CA ALA A 40 -14.08 12.40 1.52
C ALA A 40 -14.04 13.94 1.59
N LEU A 41 -15.13 14.57 1.19
CA LEU A 41 -15.27 16.03 1.12
C LEU A 41 -16.10 16.62 2.27
N SER A 42 -16.85 15.79 3.00
CA SER A 42 -17.68 16.25 4.12
C SER A 42 -16.84 16.42 5.40
N LEU A 43 -16.88 17.61 6.00
CA LEU A 43 -16.22 17.97 7.26
C LEU A 43 -17.18 17.98 8.47
N THR A 44 -18.48 17.80 8.25
CA THR A 44 -19.51 18.14 9.24
C THR A 44 -20.37 16.99 9.77
N ASP A 45 -20.20 15.77 9.28
CA ASP A 45 -20.85 14.60 9.88
C ASP A 45 -19.82 13.69 10.51
N ASN A 46 -20.05 13.40 11.80
CA ASN A 46 -19.34 12.41 12.60
C ASN A 46 -19.12 11.16 11.73
N PRO A 47 -17.91 10.94 11.18
CA PRO A 47 -17.75 9.96 10.13
C PRO A 47 -18.06 8.61 10.72
N ASP A 48 -19.12 7.99 10.22
CA ASP A 48 -19.53 6.65 10.56
C ASP A 48 -18.28 5.75 10.58
N HIS A 49 -18.12 4.88 11.57
CA HIS A 49 -16.87 4.12 11.75
C HIS A 49 -16.44 3.36 10.47
N LEU A 50 -17.41 3.01 9.61
CA LEU A 50 -17.18 2.44 8.29
C LEU A 50 -16.45 3.37 7.32
N GLN A 51 -16.77 4.67 7.31
CA GLN A 51 -16.10 5.66 6.45
C GLN A 51 -14.65 5.87 6.86
N LYS A 52 -14.36 5.79 8.17
CA LYS A 52 -12.98 5.86 8.67
C LYS A 52 -12.13 4.69 8.17
N ILE A 53 -12.66 3.47 8.21
CA ILE A 53 -11.98 2.27 7.69
C ILE A 53 -11.77 2.38 6.17
N ALA A 54 -12.76 2.86 5.43
CA ALA A 54 -12.64 3.05 3.99
C ALA A 54 -11.58 4.10 3.62
N MET A 55 -11.50 5.21 4.38
CA MET A 55 -10.49 6.24 4.19
C MET A 55 -9.07 5.75 4.53
N GLU A 56 -8.91 4.99 5.62
CA GLU A 56 -7.64 4.35 5.96
C GLU A 56 -7.21 3.39 4.83
N GLY A 57 -8.12 2.55 4.34
CA GLY A 57 -7.87 1.65 3.21
C GLY A 57 -7.45 2.39 1.92
N ALA A 58 -8.05 3.54 1.64
CA ALA A 58 -7.70 4.36 0.47
C ALA A 58 -6.30 5.00 0.59
N VAL A 59 -5.89 5.40 1.79
CA VAL A 59 -4.51 5.88 2.06
C VAL A 59 -3.49 4.75 1.88
N TYR A 60 -3.77 3.56 2.41
CA TYR A 60 -2.92 2.38 2.17
C TYR A 60 -2.88 1.99 0.69
N ALA A 61 -4.01 2.03 -0.02
CA ALA A 61 -4.05 1.76 -1.46
C ALA A 61 -3.23 2.78 -2.26
N LYS A 62 -3.19 4.06 -1.83
CA LYS A 62 -2.32 5.09 -2.42
C LYS A 62 -0.85 4.84 -2.09
N ALA A 63 -0.53 4.38 -0.88
CA ALA A 63 0.82 3.98 -0.49
C ALA A 63 1.33 2.77 -1.30
N VAL A 64 0.44 1.83 -1.65
CA VAL A 64 0.76 0.68 -2.51
C VAL A 64 0.86 1.09 -3.99
N LYS A 65 0.21 2.19 -4.41
CA LYS A 65 0.38 2.80 -5.75
C LYS A 65 1.69 3.58 -5.92
N VAL A 66 2.50 3.72 -4.87
CA VAL A 66 3.80 4.37 -4.96
C VAL A 66 4.72 3.50 -5.81
N LYS A 67 5.45 4.14 -6.74
CA LYS A 67 6.44 3.52 -7.64
C LYS A 67 7.30 2.49 -6.86
N PRO A 68 7.60 1.31 -7.43
CA PRO A 68 8.42 0.32 -6.75
C PRO A 68 9.77 0.93 -6.35
N ASN A 69 9.98 1.09 -5.04
CA ASN A 69 11.20 1.69 -4.51
C ASN A 69 12.35 0.69 -4.58
N ILE A 70 13.36 0.99 -5.43
CA ILE A 70 14.59 0.18 -5.57
C ILE A 70 15.27 -0.04 -4.21
N VAL A 71 15.20 0.95 -3.32
CA VAL A 71 15.77 0.86 -1.97
C VAL A 71 15.20 -0.33 -1.18
N VAL A 72 13.89 -0.61 -1.32
CA VAL A 72 13.26 -1.75 -0.64
C VAL A 72 13.77 -3.08 -1.22
N LEU A 73 13.88 -3.17 -2.55
CA LEU A 73 14.44 -4.35 -3.21
C LEU A 73 15.87 -4.63 -2.72
N VAL A 74 16.72 -3.59 -2.72
CA VAL A 74 18.12 -3.70 -2.28
C VAL A 74 18.20 -4.05 -0.79
N GLY A 75 17.38 -3.43 0.06
CA GLY A 75 17.35 -3.73 1.49
C GLY A 75 16.96 -5.17 1.81
N VAL A 76 15.93 -5.69 1.14
CA VAL A 76 15.51 -7.10 1.29
C VAL A 76 16.60 -8.04 0.77
N TRP A 77 17.22 -7.71 -0.37
CA TRP A 77 18.33 -8.51 -0.89
C TRP A 77 19.50 -8.56 0.08
N LEU A 78 19.93 -7.43 0.64
CA LEU A 78 21.04 -7.39 1.60
C LEU A 78 20.77 -8.19 2.89
N LEU A 79 19.52 -8.28 3.32
CA LEU A 79 19.15 -9.06 4.51
C LEU A 79 19.02 -10.56 4.23
N PHE A 80 18.28 -10.94 3.19
CA PHE A 80 17.91 -12.34 2.97
C PHE A 80 18.90 -13.13 2.11
N PHE A 81 19.67 -12.46 1.25
CA PHE A 81 20.68 -13.11 0.43
C PHE A 81 21.81 -13.76 1.23
N PRO A 82 22.45 -13.10 2.23
CA PRO A 82 23.47 -13.76 3.03
C PRO A 82 22.91 -14.90 3.87
N ILE A 83 21.66 -14.78 4.36
CA ILE A 83 20.99 -15.88 5.08
C ILE A 83 20.89 -17.11 4.20
N LEU A 84 20.45 -16.95 2.94
CA LEU A 84 20.33 -18.05 1.99
C LEU A 84 21.69 -18.67 1.66
N ILE A 85 22.71 -17.84 1.45
CA ILE A 85 24.08 -18.29 1.19
C ILE A 85 24.65 -19.10 2.35
N VAL A 86 24.33 -18.76 3.60
CA VAL A 86 24.84 -19.49 4.77
C VAL A 86 23.98 -20.72 5.06
N SER A 87 22.65 -20.61 4.97
CA SER A 87 21.73 -21.69 5.35
C SER A 87 21.80 -22.90 4.42
N LEU A 88 21.98 -22.67 3.11
CA LEU A 88 22.00 -23.75 2.12
C LEU A 88 23.25 -24.67 2.27
N PRO A 89 24.49 -24.17 2.30
CA PRO A 89 25.66 -25.01 2.56
C PRO A 89 25.63 -25.63 3.95
N SER A 90 25.13 -24.91 4.96
CA SER A 90 25.00 -25.47 6.32
C SER A 90 24.07 -26.68 6.34
N ALA A 91 22.94 -26.62 5.62
CA ALA A 91 22.03 -27.76 5.50
C ALA A 91 22.70 -28.96 4.80
N ILE A 92 23.50 -28.68 3.76
CA ILE A 92 24.26 -29.70 3.03
C ILE A 92 25.35 -30.33 3.92
N SER A 93 26.12 -29.52 4.65
CA SER A 93 27.13 -30.02 5.59
C SER A 93 26.51 -30.88 6.69
N VAL A 94 25.36 -30.48 7.26
CA VAL A 94 24.64 -31.32 8.24
C VAL A 94 24.17 -32.64 7.63
N MET A 95 23.85 -32.68 6.34
CA MET A 95 23.44 -33.91 5.65
C MET A 95 24.61 -34.89 5.45
N PHE A 96 25.82 -34.40 5.16
CA PHE A 96 26.98 -35.25 4.85
C PHE A 96 27.88 -35.53 6.07
N GLU A 97 28.06 -34.55 6.95
CA GLU A 97 29.00 -34.60 8.09
C GLU A 97 28.28 -34.69 9.43
N GLY A 98 26.97 -34.44 9.46
CA GLY A 98 26.18 -34.46 10.70
C GLY A 98 26.17 -35.85 11.32
N GLY A 99 26.85 -35.99 12.47
CA GLY A 99 26.82 -37.19 13.29
C GLY A 99 25.37 -37.64 13.52
N GLY A 100 25.10 -38.92 13.26
CA GLY A 100 23.78 -39.50 13.37
C GLY A 100 23.17 -39.22 14.74
N GLY A 101 22.00 -38.59 14.77
CA GLY A 101 21.33 -38.21 16.01
C GLY A 101 20.09 -37.34 15.78
N MET A 102 19.22 -37.32 16.79
CA MET A 102 18.00 -36.52 16.78
C MET A 102 18.25 -34.99 16.66
N PRO A 103 19.30 -34.41 17.29
CA PRO A 103 19.59 -32.98 17.13
C PRO A 103 19.94 -32.58 15.69
N SER A 104 20.79 -33.36 15.00
CA SER A 104 21.18 -33.11 13.61
C SER A 104 19.96 -33.12 12.68
N PHE A 105 19.01 -34.04 12.92
CA PHE A 105 17.77 -34.11 12.17
C PHE A 105 16.90 -32.85 12.34
N VAL A 106 16.70 -32.39 13.57
CA VAL A 106 15.90 -31.18 13.84
C VAL A 106 16.56 -29.94 13.24
N ILE A 107 17.89 -29.79 13.40
CA ILE A 107 18.64 -28.65 12.85
C ILE A 107 18.56 -28.63 11.32
N PHE A 108 18.68 -29.78 10.66
CA PHE A 108 18.54 -29.90 9.21
C PHE A 108 17.21 -29.33 8.72
N TRP A 109 16.08 -29.74 9.32
CA TRP A 109 14.76 -29.25 8.93
C TRP A 109 14.58 -27.76 9.17
N ILE A 110 15.10 -27.23 10.28
CA ILE A 110 15.07 -25.78 10.55
C ILE A 110 15.84 -25.02 9.44
N LEU A 111 17.04 -25.48 9.08
CA LEU A 111 17.84 -24.86 8.01
C LEU A 111 17.13 -24.92 6.65
N ILE A 112 16.45 -26.02 6.33
CA ILE A 112 15.65 -26.15 5.11
C ILE A 112 14.49 -25.14 5.10
N ILE A 113 13.74 -25.03 6.20
CA ILE A 113 12.63 -24.06 6.32
C ILE A 113 13.13 -22.63 6.13
N ILE A 114 14.24 -22.27 6.78
CA ILE A 114 14.86 -20.94 6.66
C ILE A 114 15.30 -20.67 5.22
N THR A 115 15.89 -21.66 4.56
CA THR A 115 16.35 -21.55 3.16
C THR A 115 15.16 -21.34 2.21
N ILE A 116 14.10 -22.12 2.37
CA ILE A 116 12.87 -21.98 1.56
C ILE A 116 12.23 -20.61 1.80
N PHE A 117 12.11 -20.20 3.07
CA PHE A 117 11.50 -18.93 3.43
C PHE A 117 12.25 -17.72 2.87
N SER A 118 13.57 -17.69 3.03
CA SER A 118 14.42 -16.62 2.50
C SER A 118 14.38 -16.57 0.97
N GLY A 119 14.45 -17.73 0.30
CA GLY A 119 14.32 -17.82 -1.16
C GLY A 119 12.94 -17.38 -1.66
N ALA A 120 11.87 -17.77 -0.98
CA ALA A 120 10.51 -17.36 -1.33
C ALA A 120 10.31 -15.85 -1.16
N MET A 121 10.88 -15.24 -0.12
CA MET A 121 10.85 -13.78 0.06
C MET A 121 11.60 -13.05 -1.03
N LEU A 122 12.83 -13.47 -1.36
CA LEU A 122 13.61 -12.89 -2.46
C LEU A 122 12.86 -13.02 -3.80
N TYR A 123 12.28 -14.19 -4.08
CA TYR A 123 11.49 -14.41 -5.28
C TYR A 123 10.24 -13.52 -5.34
N LYS A 124 9.47 -13.43 -4.24
CA LYS A 124 8.26 -12.60 -4.19
C LYS A 124 8.58 -11.12 -4.39
N VAL A 125 9.59 -10.59 -3.71
CA VAL A 125 9.97 -9.17 -3.83
C VAL A 125 10.50 -8.86 -5.23
N THR A 126 11.33 -9.74 -5.79
CA THR A 126 11.86 -9.57 -7.15
C THR A 126 10.75 -9.66 -8.20
N ARG A 127 9.83 -10.62 -8.08
CA ARG A 127 8.67 -10.77 -8.97
C ARG A 127 7.74 -9.57 -8.87
N ASN A 128 7.48 -9.07 -7.67
CA ASN A 128 6.66 -7.88 -7.45
C ASN A 128 7.29 -6.65 -8.11
N TYR A 129 8.60 -6.47 -7.93
CA TYR A 129 9.35 -5.39 -8.57
C TYR A 129 9.28 -5.45 -10.11
N TYR A 130 9.46 -6.65 -10.68
CA TYR A 130 9.37 -6.85 -12.13
C TYR A 130 7.97 -6.56 -12.68
N ASN A 131 6.93 -7.06 -12.03
CA ASN A 131 5.54 -6.81 -12.42
C ASN A 131 5.19 -5.31 -12.35
N ALA A 132 5.62 -4.63 -11.28
CA ALA A 132 5.42 -3.20 -11.13
C ALA A 132 6.17 -2.37 -12.17
N ARG A 133 7.35 -2.83 -12.62
CA ARG A 133 8.09 -2.20 -13.73
C ARG A 133 7.39 -2.37 -15.07
N LYS A 134 6.79 -3.52 -15.34
CA LYS A 134 6.09 -3.80 -16.62
C LYS A 134 4.77 -3.02 -16.77
N ALA A 135 4.15 -2.63 -15.65
CA ALA A 135 2.90 -1.88 -15.64
C ALA A 135 3.07 -0.36 -15.84
N ASN A 136 4.31 0.15 -15.81
CA ASN A 136 4.67 1.54 -16.11
C ASN A 136 5.34 1.63 -17.48
#